data_AF-A0A932UWN6-F1
#
_entry.id   AF-A0A932UWN6-F1
#
_cell.length_a   1.000
_cell.length_b   1.000
_cell.length_c   1.000
_cell.angle_alpha   90.00
_cell.angle_beta   90.00
_cell.angle_gamma   90.00
#
_symmetry.space_group_name_H-M   'P 1'
#
loop_
_entity.id
_entity.type
_entity.pdbx_description
1 polymer ?
#
loop_
_entity_poly.entity_id
_entity_poly.type
_entity_poly.pdbx_seq_one_letter_code
_entity_poly.pdbx_strand_id
1 'polypeptide(L)'
;MTPDLLHIAEQGALTREQAYALIAAEGVPLIELLHAAASLRDAHKGRQVTYSRKVFIPLTTLCRDDCGYCTFKHDPGHPGARTLSPDEVLDIAERGRAMGCKEALFSLGDKPELRFAEARAELLRYGHSTIAGYLAQMCRAVLEQTGLLPHANPGTLSRAEIAALRETNGSMGIMLENLTPRLREPGMAHEHAPDKTPGARMAVLRFAGELRFPFTTGLLIGIGETPRERVDTLFAIKDVHARYGHIQEV
;
A
#
# COMPACT_ATOMS: atom_id res chain seq x y z
N MET A 1 13.91 27.76 -12.51
CA MET A 1 13.84 26.52 -13.31
C MET A 1 14.14 26.91 -14.74
N THR A 2 15.03 26.22 -15.45
CA THR A 2 15.28 26.55 -16.86
C THR A 2 14.13 26.03 -17.72
N PRO A 3 13.72 26.75 -18.79
CA PRO A 3 12.68 26.27 -19.72
C PRO A 3 12.92 24.84 -20.23
N ASP A 4 14.19 24.45 -20.37
CA ASP A 4 14.60 23.11 -20.81
C ASP A 4 14.15 21.99 -19.86
N LEU A 5 14.09 22.24 -18.55
CA LEU A 5 13.75 21.22 -17.55
C LEU A 5 12.26 20.81 -17.61
N LEU A 6 11.36 21.74 -17.91
CA LEU A 6 9.94 21.45 -18.11
C LEU A 6 9.71 20.68 -19.40
N HIS A 7 10.40 21.06 -20.47
CA HIS A 7 10.30 20.35 -21.74
C HIS A 7 10.79 18.90 -21.61
N ILE A 8 11.87 18.66 -20.85
CA ILE A 8 12.35 17.30 -20.54
C ILE A 8 11.35 16.54 -19.67
N ALA A 9 10.69 17.22 -18.71
CA ALA A 9 9.63 16.60 -17.91
C ALA A 9 8.46 16.13 -18.78
N GLU A 10 8.02 16.95 -19.74
CA GLU A 10 6.96 16.63 -20.71
C GLU A 10 7.31 15.47 -21.66
N GLN A 11 8.59 15.14 -21.81
CA GLN A 11 9.04 13.97 -22.57
C GLN A 11 9.13 12.68 -21.72
N GLY A 12 8.86 12.76 -20.41
CA GLY A 12 8.88 11.60 -19.50
C GLY A 12 10.28 11.05 -19.17
N ALA A 13 11.34 11.75 -19.57
CA ALA A 13 12.73 11.28 -19.55
C ALA A 13 13.59 11.93 -18.45
N LEU A 14 12.99 12.26 -17.30
CA LEU A 14 13.71 12.90 -16.19
C LEU A 14 14.81 12.00 -15.61
N THR A 15 16.01 12.56 -15.49
CA THR A 15 17.07 12.01 -14.65
C THR A 15 16.79 12.31 -13.17
N ARG A 16 17.46 11.57 -12.28
CA ARG A 16 17.30 11.75 -10.83
C ARG A 16 17.70 13.17 -10.39
N GLU A 17 18.80 13.69 -10.93
CA GLU A 17 19.27 15.06 -10.61
C GLU A 17 18.29 16.13 -11.08
N GLN A 18 17.69 15.96 -12.25
CA GLN A 18 16.64 16.86 -12.73
C GLN A 18 15.41 16.82 -11.81
N ALA A 19 14.99 15.63 -11.36
CA ALA A 19 13.88 15.50 -10.44
C ALA A 19 14.16 16.12 -9.05
N TYR A 20 15.41 16.06 -8.56
CA TYR A 20 15.79 16.77 -7.32
C TYR A 20 15.68 18.29 -7.47
N ALA A 21 16.00 18.85 -8.64
CA ALA A 21 15.79 20.27 -8.89
C ALA A 21 14.30 20.63 -8.96
N LEU A 22 13.48 19.77 -9.58
CA LEU A 22 12.04 19.98 -9.72
C LEU A 22 11.27 19.89 -8.40
N ILE A 23 11.63 18.97 -7.50
CA ILE A 23 10.92 18.83 -6.21
C ILE A 23 11.14 20.03 -5.27
N ALA A 24 12.13 20.88 -5.56
CA ALA A 24 12.37 22.14 -4.85
C ALA A 24 11.68 23.34 -5.52
N ALA A 25 10.85 23.13 -6.55
CA ALA A 25 10.15 24.21 -7.23
C ALA A 25 9.11 24.87 -6.31
N GLU A 26 9.13 26.20 -6.29
CA GLU A 26 8.20 27.04 -5.53
C GLU A 26 7.69 28.18 -6.42
N GLY A 27 6.61 28.85 -6.03
CA GLY A 27 6.06 30.00 -6.76
C GLY A 27 5.70 29.67 -8.21
N VAL A 28 6.08 30.54 -9.15
CA VAL A 28 5.80 30.38 -10.59
C VAL A 28 6.33 29.05 -11.15
N PRO A 29 7.59 28.64 -10.90
CA PRO A 29 8.10 27.32 -11.28
C PRO A 29 7.22 26.13 -10.86
N LEU A 30 6.63 26.17 -9.66
CA LEU A 30 5.74 25.11 -9.19
C LEU A 30 4.45 25.04 -10.03
N ILE A 31 3.88 26.20 -10.35
CA ILE A 31 2.68 26.27 -11.20
C ILE A 31 2.95 25.69 -12.59
N GLU A 32 4.10 26.02 -13.18
CA GLU A 32 4.50 25.47 -14.49
C GLU A 32 4.69 23.94 -14.42
N LEU A 33 5.30 23.42 -13.34
CA LEU A 33 5.46 21.98 -13.14
C LEU A 33 4.11 21.26 -13.02
N LEU A 34 3.14 21.85 -12.30
CA LEU A 34 1.79 21.30 -12.19
C LEU A 34 1.06 21.29 -13.54
N HIS A 35 1.25 22.31 -14.38
CA HIS A 35 0.71 22.33 -15.74
C HIS A 35 1.34 21.25 -16.63
N ALA A 36 2.66 21.07 -16.59
CA ALA A 36 3.34 20.00 -17.33
C ALA A 36 2.83 18.61 -16.90
N ALA A 37 2.68 18.37 -15.60
CA ALA A 37 2.13 17.12 -15.07
C ALA A 37 0.67 16.88 -15.54
N ALA A 38 -0.16 17.92 -15.58
CA ALA A 38 -1.53 17.84 -16.09
C ALA A 38 -1.57 17.52 -17.61
N SER A 39 -0.72 18.16 -18.41
CA SER A 39 -0.59 17.89 -19.85
C SER A 39 -0.17 16.45 -20.12
N LEU A 40 0.80 15.92 -19.38
CA LEU A 40 1.22 14.53 -19.44
C LEU A 40 0.08 13.57 -19.10
N ARG A 41 -0.66 13.84 -18.01
CA ARG A 41 -1.82 13.05 -17.62
C ARG A 41 -2.86 13.04 -18.75
N ASP A 42 -3.21 14.20 -19.30
CA ASP A 42 -4.20 14.31 -20.39
C ASP A 42 -3.74 13.55 -21.64
N ALA A 43 -2.45 13.63 -22.01
CA ALA A 43 -1.91 12.94 -23.19
C ALA A 43 -1.87 11.41 -23.05
N HIS A 44 -1.58 10.88 -21.85
CA HIS A 44 -1.39 9.44 -21.64
C HIS A 44 -2.59 8.70 -21.04
N LYS A 45 -3.38 9.37 -20.20
CA LYS A 45 -4.54 8.78 -19.49
C LYS A 45 -5.87 9.41 -19.90
N GLY A 46 -5.83 10.53 -20.63
CA GLY A 46 -7.02 11.31 -20.94
C GLY A 46 -7.57 12.05 -19.73
N ARG A 47 -8.78 12.59 -19.87
CA ARG A 47 -9.45 13.41 -18.85
C ARG A 47 -10.52 12.66 -18.07
N GLN A 48 -10.72 11.37 -18.37
CA GLN A 48 -11.70 10.54 -17.68
C GLN A 48 -11.17 10.12 -16.31
N VAL A 49 -11.95 10.40 -15.27
CA VAL A 49 -11.66 9.93 -13.91
C VAL A 49 -12.48 8.67 -13.65
N THR A 50 -11.80 7.56 -13.38
CA THR A 50 -12.41 6.28 -13.02
C THR A 50 -12.36 6.09 -11.51
N TYR A 51 -13.36 5.41 -10.95
CA TYR A 51 -13.37 5.03 -9.54
C TYR A 51 -14.07 3.69 -9.37
N SER A 52 -13.74 2.99 -8.29
CA SER A 52 -14.41 1.76 -7.86
C SER A 52 -14.88 1.91 -6.43
N ARG A 53 -16.17 1.69 -6.18
CA ARG A 53 -16.74 1.79 -4.84
C ARG A 53 -16.31 0.58 -4.03
N LYS A 54 -15.68 0.81 -2.88
CA LYS A 54 -15.14 -0.26 -2.03
C LYS A 54 -15.72 -0.18 -0.63
N VAL A 55 -16.00 -1.33 -0.03
CA VAL A 55 -16.25 -1.41 1.42
C VAL A 55 -14.94 -1.68 2.15
N PHE A 56 -14.73 -1.01 3.27
CA PHE A 56 -13.51 -1.16 4.07
C PHE A 56 -13.69 -2.21 5.16
N ILE A 57 -12.84 -3.24 5.17
CA ILE A 57 -12.85 -4.33 6.15
C ILE A 57 -11.53 -4.30 6.94
N PRO A 58 -11.52 -3.73 8.16
CA PRO A 58 -10.35 -3.70 9.02
C PRO A 58 -10.16 -5.06 9.71
N LEU A 59 -9.63 -6.05 8.98
CA LEU A 59 -9.60 -7.45 9.42
C LEU A 59 -8.93 -7.63 10.78
N THR A 60 -7.85 -6.91 11.04
CA THR A 60 -7.27 -6.80 12.40
C THR A 60 -6.63 -5.44 12.61
N THR A 61 -6.83 -4.86 13.79
CA THR A 61 -6.13 -3.64 14.23
C THR A 61 -4.85 -3.95 15.00
N LEU A 62 -4.53 -5.23 15.22
CA LEU A 62 -3.28 -5.64 15.84
C LEU A 62 -2.17 -5.59 14.78
N CYS A 63 -0.99 -5.07 15.14
CA CYS A 63 0.14 -4.98 14.24
C CYS A 63 1.45 -5.19 14.99
N ARG A 64 2.41 -5.89 14.38
CA ARG A 64 3.76 -6.02 14.92
C ARG A 64 4.51 -4.69 14.92
N ASP A 65 4.30 -3.87 13.89
CA ASP A 65 4.91 -2.55 13.75
C ASP A 65 4.23 -1.51 14.64
N ASP A 66 5.04 -0.59 15.16
CA ASP A 66 4.58 0.59 15.88
C ASP A 66 5.10 1.85 15.15
N CYS A 67 4.36 2.25 14.11
CA CYS A 67 4.73 3.41 13.28
C CYS A 67 4.23 4.71 13.95
N GLY A 68 5.10 5.72 14.07
CA GLY A 68 4.81 6.97 14.78
C GLY A 68 3.65 7.81 14.20
N TYR A 69 3.19 7.51 12.99
CA TYR A 69 2.03 8.15 12.34
C TYR A 69 0.76 7.30 12.33
N CYS A 70 0.82 6.03 12.78
CA CYS A 70 -0.27 5.09 12.58
C CYS A 70 -1.28 5.17 13.73
N THR A 71 -2.50 5.62 13.41
CA THR A 71 -3.64 5.62 14.35
C THR A 71 -4.52 4.38 14.23
N PHE A 72 -4.24 3.51 13.25
CA PHE A 72 -5.02 2.29 12.98
C PHE A 72 -4.66 1.14 13.93
N LYS A 73 -3.41 1.09 14.38
CA LYS A 73 -2.87 0.02 15.22
C LYS A 73 -3.32 0.21 16.66
N HIS A 74 -3.76 -0.89 17.29
CA HIS A 74 -4.05 -0.97 18.71
C HIS A 74 -3.34 -2.18 19.32
N ASP A 75 -2.71 -2.01 20.48
CA ASP A 75 -2.11 -3.13 21.22
C ASP A 75 -3.18 -3.93 21.96
N PRO A 76 -3.00 -5.25 22.18
CA PRO A 76 -3.91 -6.05 22.99
C PRO A 76 -4.26 -5.37 24.33
N GLY A 77 -5.53 -5.44 24.71
CA GLY A 77 -6.05 -4.80 25.93
C GLY A 77 -6.41 -3.32 25.79
N HIS A 78 -6.07 -2.66 24.67
CA HIS A 78 -6.48 -1.27 24.42
C HIS A 78 -7.84 -1.19 23.72
N PRO A 79 -8.61 -0.10 23.92
CA PRO A 79 -9.82 0.16 23.14
C PRO A 79 -9.52 0.11 21.63
N GLY A 80 -10.34 -0.64 20.88
CA GLY A 80 -10.18 -0.81 19.43
C GLY A 80 -9.29 -1.98 19.00
N ALA A 81 -8.58 -2.64 19.92
CA ALA A 81 -7.77 -3.82 19.63
C ALA A 81 -8.65 -5.05 19.35
N ARG A 82 -8.66 -5.54 18.10
CA ARG A 82 -9.45 -6.70 17.71
C ARG A 82 -9.03 -7.29 16.37
N THR A 83 -9.41 -8.55 16.15
CA THR A 83 -9.48 -9.22 14.84
C THR A 83 -10.95 -9.53 14.58
N LEU A 84 -11.46 -9.23 13.39
CA LEU A 84 -12.85 -9.49 13.02
C LEU A 84 -13.09 -11.00 12.87
N SER A 85 -14.24 -11.46 13.34
CA SER A 85 -14.69 -12.83 13.10
C SER A 85 -15.19 -13.01 11.65
N PRO A 86 -15.33 -14.26 11.15
CA PRO A 86 -15.89 -14.50 9.82
C PRO A 86 -17.27 -13.88 9.61
N ASP A 87 -18.15 -13.96 10.62
CA ASP A 87 -19.50 -13.41 10.56
C ASP A 87 -19.47 -11.88 10.44
N GLU A 88 -18.58 -11.21 11.18
CA GLU A 88 -18.43 -9.75 11.11
C GLU A 88 -17.86 -9.29 9.76
N VAL A 89 -16.89 -10.04 9.20
CA VAL A 89 -16.35 -9.77 7.88
C VAL A 89 -17.45 -9.86 6.82
N LEU A 90 -18.25 -10.92 6.85
CA LEU A 90 -19.34 -11.14 5.89
C LEU A 90 -20.47 -10.12 6.06
N ASP A 91 -20.81 -9.75 7.28
CA ASP A 91 -21.81 -8.72 7.58
C ASP A 91 -21.37 -7.33 7.06
N ILE A 92 -20.09 -6.94 7.23
CA ILE A 92 -19.54 -5.72 6.61
C ILE A 92 -19.60 -5.81 5.09
N ALA A 93 -19.16 -6.93 4.51
CA ALA A 93 -19.15 -7.14 3.07
C ALA A 93 -20.56 -7.06 2.47
N GLU A 94 -21.55 -7.67 3.12
CA GLU A 94 -22.94 -7.67 2.67
C GLU A 94 -23.56 -6.28 2.71
N ARG A 95 -23.28 -5.47 3.75
CA ARG A 95 -23.66 -4.06 3.76
C ARG A 95 -23.02 -3.28 2.61
N GLY A 96 -21.74 -3.52 2.34
CA GLY A 96 -21.04 -2.95 1.19
C GLY A 96 -21.70 -3.30 -0.14
N ARG A 97 -22.03 -4.58 -0.33
CA ARG A 97 -22.75 -5.08 -1.51
C ARG A 97 -24.11 -4.41 -1.67
N ALA A 98 -24.89 -4.31 -0.59
CA ALA A 98 -26.19 -3.64 -0.59
C ALA A 98 -26.11 -2.14 -0.95
N MET A 99 -24.99 -1.48 -0.61
CA MET A 99 -24.70 -0.09 -0.99
C MET A 99 -24.11 0.05 -2.41
N GLY A 100 -23.98 -1.05 -3.16
CA GLY A 100 -23.48 -1.06 -4.52
C GLY A 100 -21.97 -1.00 -4.66
N CYS A 101 -21.21 -1.34 -3.61
CA CYS A 101 -19.77 -1.57 -3.73
C CYS A 101 -19.46 -2.68 -4.73
N LYS A 102 -18.26 -2.61 -5.33
CA LYS A 102 -17.72 -3.61 -6.27
C LYS A 102 -16.52 -4.33 -5.67
N GLU A 103 -15.80 -3.68 -4.77
CA GLU A 103 -14.62 -4.23 -4.11
C GLU A 103 -14.78 -4.29 -2.59
N ALA A 104 -14.06 -5.22 -1.98
CA ALA A 104 -13.86 -5.32 -0.53
C ALA A 104 -12.38 -5.06 -0.23
N LEU A 105 -12.08 -3.89 0.34
CA LEU A 105 -10.73 -3.50 0.75
C LEU A 105 -10.43 -4.10 2.12
N PHE A 106 -9.58 -5.12 2.16
CA PHE A 106 -9.04 -5.66 3.39
C PHE A 106 -7.83 -4.85 3.83
N SER A 107 -7.88 -4.29 5.03
CA SER A 107 -6.76 -3.59 5.66
C SER A 107 -6.49 -4.17 7.04
N LEU A 108 -5.22 -4.33 7.38
CA LEU A 108 -4.79 -5.05 8.56
C LEU A 108 -3.37 -4.65 8.98
N GLY A 109 -3.05 -4.87 10.26
CA GLY A 109 -1.68 -4.78 10.74
C GLY A 109 -0.81 -5.97 10.26
N ASP A 110 0.49 -5.72 10.20
CA ASP A 110 1.49 -6.68 9.72
C ASP A 110 1.81 -7.72 10.81
N LYS A 111 1.62 -9.00 10.48
CA LYS A 111 2.01 -10.20 11.26
C LYS A 111 1.90 -10.06 12.79
N PRO A 112 0.75 -9.65 13.35
CA PRO A 112 0.60 -9.47 14.80
C PRO A 112 0.89 -10.74 15.59
N GLU A 113 0.68 -11.91 15.00
CA GLU A 113 0.96 -13.23 15.59
C GLU A 113 2.43 -13.45 15.95
N LEU A 114 3.36 -12.69 15.35
CA LEU A 114 4.78 -12.77 15.69
C LEU A 114 5.13 -11.96 16.95
N ARG A 115 4.26 -11.02 17.36
CA ARG A 115 4.47 -10.16 18.55
C ARG A 115 3.56 -10.55 19.71
N PHE A 116 2.28 -10.85 19.44
CA PHE A 116 1.25 -11.01 20.47
C PHE A 116 0.74 -12.44 20.58
N ALA A 117 0.63 -12.95 21.80
CA ALA A 117 0.07 -14.27 22.06
C ALA A 117 -1.44 -14.31 21.83
N GLU A 118 -2.10 -13.18 22.09
CA GLU A 118 -3.52 -12.94 21.89
C GLU A 118 -3.88 -13.06 20.41
N ALA A 119 -3.06 -12.47 19.52
CA ALA A 119 -3.24 -12.61 18.08
C ALA A 119 -3.12 -14.08 17.63
N ARG A 120 -2.13 -14.82 18.15
CA ARG A 120 -1.99 -16.27 17.88
C ARG A 120 -3.21 -17.06 18.36
N ALA A 121 -3.66 -16.82 19.59
CA ALA A 121 -4.80 -17.52 20.17
C ALA A 121 -6.08 -17.26 19.37
N GLU A 122 -6.29 -16.01 18.95
CA GLU A 122 -7.45 -15.62 18.16
C GLU A 122 -7.44 -16.26 16.77
N LEU A 123 -6.30 -16.24 16.07
CA LEU A 123 -6.17 -16.92 14.78
C LEU A 123 -6.40 -18.43 14.90
N LEU A 124 -5.90 -19.07 15.96
CA LEU A 124 -6.13 -20.49 16.21
C LEU A 124 -7.61 -20.81 16.42
N ARG A 125 -8.38 -19.92 17.06
CA ARG A 125 -9.85 -20.06 17.18
C ARG A 125 -10.53 -20.03 15.81
N TYR A 126 -9.98 -19.28 14.85
CA TYR A 126 -10.43 -19.26 13.46
C TYR A 126 -9.81 -20.36 12.59
N GLY A 127 -8.99 -21.24 13.17
CA GLY A 127 -8.37 -22.37 12.47
C GLY A 127 -7.11 -22.02 11.68
N HIS A 128 -6.46 -20.89 11.97
CA HIS A 128 -5.26 -20.41 11.27
C HIS A 128 -4.07 -20.21 12.21
N SER A 129 -2.87 -20.39 11.68
CA SER A 129 -1.62 -20.08 12.38
C SER A 129 -1.04 -18.71 12.01
N THR A 130 -1.46 -18.12 10.88
CA THR A 130 -0.98 -16.83 10.38
C THR A 130 -2.13 -15.92 9.95
N ILE A 131 -1.93 -14.61 10.05
CA ILE A 131 -2.93 -13.63 9.60
C ILE A 131 -3.13 -13.70 8.08
N ALA A 132 -2.07 -14.03 7.32
CA ALA A 132 -2.14 -14.20 5.87
C ALA A 132 -3.03 -15.39 5.47
N GLY A 133 -2.97 -16.50 6.20
CA GLY A 133 -3.85 -17.65 6.00
C GLY A 133 -5.31 -17.30 6.27
N TYR A 134 -5.57 -16.60 7.37
CA TYR A 134 -6.92 -16.14 7.72
C TYR A 134 -7.47 -15.15 6.71
N LEU A 135 -6.65 -14.19 6.27
CA LEU A 135 -6.99 -13.25 5.19
C LEU A 135 -7.38 -13.98 3.90
N ALA A 136 -6.62 -15.01 3.49
CA ALA A 136 -6.95 -15.78 2.30
C ALA A 136 -8.31 -16.49 2.41
N GLN A 137 -8.65 -17.03 3.58
CA GLN A 137 -9.98 -17.58 3.83
C GLN A 137 -11.07 -16.50 3.71
N MET A 138 -10.84 -15.33 4.30
CA MET A 138 -11.81 -14.23 4.30
C MET A 138 -12.01 -13.61 2.91
N CYS A 139 -10.94 -13.42 2.14
CA CYS A 139 -11.03 -12.99 0.73
C CYS A 139 -11.88 -13.97 -0.08
N ARG A 140 -11.66 -15.29 0.08
CA ARG A 140 -12.45 -16.32 -0.59
C ARG A 140 -13.92 -16.26 -0.20
N ALA A 141 -14.21 -16.22 1.10
CA ALA A 141 -15.58 -16.18 1.62
C ALA A 141 -16.34 -14.94 1.12
N VAL A 142 -15.72 -13.74 1.16
CA VAL A 142 -16.33 -12.51 0.65
C VAL A 142 -16.61 -12.60 -0.84
N LEU A 143 -15.66 -13.08 -1.64
CA LEU A 143 -15.84 -13.24 -3.08
C LEU A 143 -17.00 -14.20 -3.41
N GLU A 144 -17.01 -15.38 -2.79
CA GLU A 144 -17.99 -16.43 -3.07
C GLU A 144 -19.41 -16.07 -2.58
N GLN A 145 -19.52 -15.42 -1.43
CA GLN A 145 -20.83 -15.17 -0.81
C GLN A 145 -21.45 -13.83 -1.20
N THR A 146 -20.64 -12.81 -1.51
CA THR A 146 -21.14 -11.45 -1.81
C THR A 146 -20.88 -11.02 -3.25
N GLY A 147 -19.98 -11.70 -3.96
CA GLY A 147 -19.52 -11.30 -5.30
C GLY A 147 -18.65 -10.03 -5.32
N LEU A 148 -18.33 -9.44 -4.16
CA LEU A 148 -17.38 -8.33 -4.06
C LEU A 148 -15.97 -8.82 -4.36
N LEU A 149 -15.21 -8.05 -5.14
CA LEU A 149 -13.82 -8.36 -5.48
C LEU A 149 -12.87 -7.97 -4.33
N PRO A 150 -12.16 -8.90 -3.69
CA PRO A 150 -11.16 -8.57 -2.69
C PRO A 150 -10.00 -7.74 -3.27
N HIS A 151 -9.56 -6.76 -2.47
CA HIS A 151 -8.30 -6.05 -2.62
C HIS A 151 -7.64 -5.99 -1.24
N ALA A 152 -6.47 -6.58 -1.06
CA ALA A 152 -5.82 -6.66 0.24
C ALA A 152 -4.59 -5.75 0.37
N ASN A 153 -4.48 -5.08 1.53
CA ASN A 153 -3.31 -4.30 1.94
C ASN A 153 -2.71 -4.88 3.25
N PRO A 154 -2.05 -6.06 3.20
CA PRO A 154 -1.65 -6.80 4.40
C PRO A 154 -0.26 -6.45 4.95
N GLY A 155 0.41 -5.42 4.42
CA GLY A 155 1.80 -5.16 4.75
C GLY A 155 2.74 -6.11 4.02
N THR A 156 3.74 -6.64 4.72
CA THR A 156 4.80 -7.45 4.12
C THR A 156 4.38 -8.91 3.92
N LEU A 157 4.50 -9.40 2.68
CA LEU A 157 4.18 -10.78 2.32
C LEU A 157 5.39 -11.50 1.73
N SER A 158 5.46 -12.79 1.98
CA SER A 158 6.30 -13.71 1.21
C SER A 158 5.72 -13.92 -0.20
N ARG A 159 6.56 -14.40 -1.12
CA ARG A 159 6.14 -14.75 -2.47
C ARG A 159 5.01 -15.81 -2.49
N ALA A 160 5.04 -16.77 -1.56
CA ALA A 160 4.02 -17.81 -1.47
C ALA A 160 2.67 -17.24 -1.01
N GLU A 161 2.67 -16.33 -0.04
CA GLU A 161 1.45 -15.66 0.44
C GLU A 161 0.82 -14.78 -0.65
N ILE A 162 1.63 -14.06 -1.44
CA ILE A 162 1.12 -13.29 -2.60
C ILE A 162 0.47 -14.24 -3.61
N ALA A 163 1.10 -15.38 -3.90
CA ALA A 163 0.56 -16.36 -4.83
C ALA A 163 -0.79 -16.93 -4.36
N ALA A 164 -0.93 -17.23 -3.07
CA ALA A 164 -2.19 -17.69 -2.49
C ALA A 164 -3.29 -16.62 -2.53
N LEU A 165 -2.98 -15.37 -2.16
CA LEU A 165 -3.96 -14.29 -2.14
C LEU A 165 -4.41 -13.88 -3.56
N ARG A 166 -3.52 -14.02 -4.56
CA ARG A 166 -3.82 -13.74 -5.97
C ARG A 166 -5.01 -14.55 -6.50
N GLU A 167 -5.31 -15.72 -5.96
CA GLU A 167 -6.45 -16.54 -6.42
C GLU A 167 -7.79 -15.85 -6.23
N THR A 168 -7.89 -14.94 -5.26
CA THR A 168 -9.15 -14.28 -4.88
C THR A 168 -9.08 -12.76 -5.01
N ASN A 169 -7.89 -12.16 -5.00
CA ASN A 169 -7.74 -10.70 -5.05
C ASN A 169 -7.60 -10.20 -6.50
N GLY A 170 -8.33 -9.14 -6.85
CA GLY A 170 -8.18 -8.46 -8.14
C GLY A 170 -6.91 -7.62 -8.25
N SER A 171 -6.45 -7.10 -7.11
CA SER A 171 -5.18 -6.40 -6.90
C SER A 171 -4.82 -6.46 -5.41
N MET A 172 -3.58 -6.15 -5.07
CA MET A 172 -3.14 -5.95 -3.69
C MET A 172 -2.28 -4.69 -3.59
N GLY A 173 -2.10 -4.18 -2.38
CA GLY A 173 -1.34 -2.97 -2.15
C GLY A 173 -0.33 -3.07 -1.03
N ILE A 174 0.76 -2.32 -1.19
CA ILE A 174 1.72 -2.04 -0.14
C ILE A 174 2.26 -0.63 -0.36
N MET A 175 2.12 0.25 0.62
CA MET A 175 2.79 1.55 0.54
C MET A 175 4.29 1.38 0.78
N LEU A 176 5.18 1.88 -0.06
CA LEU A 176 6.61 1.89 0.30
C LEU A 176 6.87 2.83 1.48
N GLU A 177 6.02 3.85 1.64
CA GLU A 177 6.16 4.99 2.55
C GLU A 177 7.39 5.84 2.20
N ASN A 178 8.57 5.27 2.35
CA ASN A 178 9.85 5.83 1.96
C ASN A 178 10.92 4.71 1.92
N LEU A 179 11.96 4.87 1.10
CA LEU A 179 13.08 3.91 1.02
C LEU A 179 14.31 4.30 1.85
N THR A 180 14.27 5.42 2.57
CA THR A 180 15.39 5.81 3.43
C THR A 180 15.45 4.94 4.69
N PRO A 181 16.61 4.36 5.04
CA PRO A 181 16.77 3.65 6.31
C PRO A 181 16.71 4.60 7.52
N ARG A 182 16.92 5.91 7.30
CA ARG A 182 16.94 6.95 8.35
C ARG A 182 15.63 7.03 9.13
N LEU A 183 14.49 6.71 8.52
CA LEU A 183 13.20 6.73 9.23
C LEU A 183 13.11 5.69 10.36
N ARG A 184 14.06 4.77 10.47
CA ARG A 184 14.15 3.79 11.55
C ARG A 184 15.11 4.20 12.67
N GLU A 185 15.75 5.35 12.57
CA GLU A 185 16.59 5.89 13.63
C GLU A 185 15.74 6.32 14.84
N PRO A 186 16.35 6.47 16.04
CA PRO A 186 15.65 6.93 17.23
C PRO A 186 14.86 8.24 17.01
N GLY A 187 13.61 8.26 17.44
CA GLY A 187 12.68 9.38 17.30
C GLY A 187 12.01 9.51 15.93
N MET A 188 12.30 8.61 14.98
CA MET A 188 11.74 8.67 13.62
C MET A 188 10.52 7.76 13.45
N ALA A 189 9.76 8.00 12.38
CA ALA A 189 8.45 7.40 12.13
C ALA A 189 8.41 5.86 12.12
N HIS A 190 9.52 5.18 11.84
CA HIS A 190 9.62 3.72 11.73
C HIS A 190 10.59 3.11 12.76
N GLU A 191 10.96 3.83 13.83
CA GLU A 191 11.88 3.35 14.87
C GLU A 191 11.46 1.97 15.42
N HIS A 192 10.17 1.78 15.66
CA HIS A 192 9.60 0.57 16.25
C HIS A 192 8.82 -0.28 15.23
N ALA A 193 9.17 -0.16 13.95
CA ALA A 193 8.53 -0.88 12.86
C ALA A 193 9.51 -1.85 12.18
N PRO A 194 9.68 -3.09 12.69
CA PRO A 194 10.60 -4.08 12.12
C PRO A 194 10.31 -4.42 10.65
N ASP A 195 9.06 -4.33 10.19
CA ASP A 195 8.66 -4.71 8.83
C ASP A 195 8.69 -3.53 7.85
N LYS A 196 8.98 -2.31 8.31
CA LYS A 196 9.18 -1.09 7.50
C LYS A 196 10.61 -0.91 6.98
N THR A 197 11.33 -2.01 6.75
CA THR A 197 12.65 -1.91 6.12
C THR A 197 12.52 -1.67 4.61
N PRO A 198 13.32 -0.79 4.00
CA PRO A 198 13.29 -0.56 2.54
C PRO A 198 13.42 -1.87 1.74
N GLY A 199 14.31 -2.77 2.19
CA GLY A 199 14.52 -4.07 1.56
C GLY A 199 13.30 -4.98 1.57
N ALA A 200 12.59 -5.06 2.71
CA ALA A 200 11.38 -5.87 2.85
C ALA A 200 10.23 -5.31 2.00
N ARG A 201 10.01 -4.00 2.02
CA ARG A 201 8.95 -3.35 1.20
C ARG A 201 9.21 -3.53 -0.29
N MET A 202 10.46 -3.32 -0.74
CA MET A 202 10.84 -3.57 -2.14
C MET A 202 10.75 -5.04 -2.53
N ALA A 203 10.97 -5.98 -1.60
CA ALA A 203 10.82 -7.40 -1.88
C ALA A 203 9.38 -7.75 -2.27
N VAL A 204 8.38 -7.19 -1.58
CA VAL A 204 6.97 -7.41 -1.92
C VAL A 204 6.65 -6.94 -3.33
N LEU A 205 7.09 -5.74 -3.71
CA LEU A 205 6.89 -5.23 -5.08
C LEU A 205 7.57 -6.14 -6.11
N ARG A 206 8.79 -6.60 -5.86
CA ARG A 206 9.46 -7.55 -6.76
C ARG A 206 8.70 -8.87 -6.88
N PHE A 207 8.24 -9.44 -5.77
CA PHE A 207 7.48 -10.69 -5.78
C PHE A 207 6.17 -10.56 -6.55
N ALA A 208 5.44 -9.45 -6.37
CA ALA A 208 4.23 -9.15 -7.15
C ALA A 208 4.55 -9.05 -8.65
N GLY A 209 5.62 -8.33 -9.01
CA GLY A 209 6.09 -8.23 -10.39
C GLY A 209 6.50 -9.56 -11.02
N GLU A 210 7.25 -10.40 -10.31
CA GLU A 210 7.63 -11.75 -10.74
C GLU A 210 6.42 -12.67 -10.95
N LEU A 211 5.39 -12.52 -10.11
CA LEU A 211 4.13 -13.24 -10.23
C LEU A 211 3.21 -12.63 -11.30
N ARG A 212 3.57 -11.50 -11.91
CA ARG A 212 2.73 -10.72 -12.84
C ARG A 212 1.36 -10.40 -12.24
N PHE A 213 1.36 -10.02 -10.96
CA PHE A 213 0.15 -9.66 -10.25
C PHE A 213 0.01 -8.14 -10.17
N PRO A 214 -1.16 -7.57 -10.53
CA PRO A 214 -1.37 -6.12 -10.42
C PRO A 214 -1.22 -5.66 -8.98
N PHE A 215 -0.52 -4.54 -8.79
CA PHE A 215 -0.18 -4.06 -7.47
C PHE A 215 -0.28 -2.54 -7.34
N THR A 216 -0.66 -2.09 -6.15
CA THR A 216 -0.75 -0.66 -5.79
C THR A 216 0.35 -0.32 -4.80
N THR A 217 0.97 0.84 -4.97
CA THR A 217 1.98 1.32 -4.03
C THR A 217 1.94 2.83 -3.91
N GLY A 218 2.92 3.42 -3.25
CA GLY A 218 3.02 4.86 -3.06
C GLY A 218 4.01 5.23 -1.95
N LEU A 219 4.03 6.51 -1.62
CA LEU A 219 4.86 7.10 -0.56
C LEU A 219 4.00 7.87 0.44
N LEU A 220 4.53 8.09 1.65
CA LEU A 220 3.96 9.04 2.60
C LEU A 220 4.81 10.30 2.62
N ILE A 221 4.13 11.42 2.79
CA ILE A 221 4.70 12.75 2.82
C ILE A 221 4.47 13.33 4.21
N GLY A 222 5.53 13.84 4.83
CA GLY A 222 5.47 14.48 6.14
C GLY A 222 5.71 13.54 7.32
N ILE A 223 6.37 12.40 7.11
CA ILE A 223 6.75 11.44 8.17
C ILE A 223 8.22 11.59 8.61
N GLY A 224 8.86 12.71 8.25
CA GLY A 224 10.25 13.02 8.55
C GLY A 224 11.21 12.79 7.38
N GLU A 225 10.71 12.41 6.21
CA GLU A 225 11.47 12.27 4.97
C GLU A 225 11.83 13.62 4.33
N THR A 226 12.94 13.65 3.59
CA THR A 226 13.39 14.80 2.82
C THR A 226 12.83 14.77 1.40
N PRO A 227 12.76 15.91 0.68
CA PRO A 227 12.39 15.94 -0.73
C PRO A 227 13.24 15.00 -1.60
N ARG A 228 14.56 14.88 -1.35
CA ARG A 228 15.42 13.96 -2.09
C ARG A 228 15.00 12.50 -1.89
N GLU A 229 14.70 12.10 -0.67
CA GLU A 229 14.24 10.73 -0.36
C GLU A 229 12.87 10.41 -0.99
N ARG A 230 12.00 11.41 -1.19
CA ARG A 230 10.75 11.25 -1.96
C ARG A 230 11.04 10.94 -3.42
N VAL A 231 11.94 11.71 -4.05
CA VAL A 231 12.40 11.45 -5.42
C VAL A 231 13.02 10.06 -5.50
N ASP A 232 13.84 9.67 -4.53
CA ASP A 232 14.48 8.36 -4.54
C ASP A 232 13.49 7.21 -4.49
N THR A 233 12.46 7.35 -3.67
CA THR A 233 11.36 6.39 -3.55
C THR A 233 10.56 6.32 -4.86
N LEU A 234 10.23 7.45 -5.48
CA LEU A 234 9.53 7.49 -6.77
C LEU A 234 10.33 6.85 -7.90
N PHE A 235 11.65 7.07 -7.96
CA PHE A 235 12.51 6.40 -8.94
C PHE A 235 12.56 4.88 -8.72
N ALA A 236 12.59 4.41 -7.47
CA ALA A 236 12.55 2.97 -7.21
C ALA A 236 11.22 2.33 -7.65
N ILE A 237 10.09 3.03 -7.47
CA ILE A 237 8.79 2.61 -7.99
C ILE A 237 8.80 2.59 -9.53
N LYS A 238 9.35 3.64 -10.16
CA LYS A 238 9.52 3.72 -11.62
C LYS A 238 10.36 2.54 -12.14
N ASP A 239 11.48 2.23 -11.50
CA ASP A 239 12.41 1.19 -11.93
C ASP A 239 11.80 -0.22 -11.80
N VAL A 240 11.08 -0.49 -10.69
CA VAL A 240 10.41 -1.79 -10.52
C VAL A 240 9.21 -1.93 -11.47
N HIS A 241 8.48 -0.84 -11.75
CA HIS A 241 7.43 -0.86 -12.75
C HIS A 241 8.00 -1.05 -14.17
N ALA A 242 9.08 -0.36 -14.53
CA ALA A 242 9.73 -0.52 -15.83
C ALA A 242 10.20 -1.96 -16.08
N ARG A 243 10.62 -2.67 -15.01
CA ARG A 243 11.05 -4.07 -15.10
C ARG A 243 9.91 -5.07 -15.28
N TYR A 244 8.75 -4.85 -14.64
CA TYR A 244 7.71 -5.88 -14.52
C TYR A 244 6.31 -5.46 -15.03
N GLY A 245 6.07 -4.16 -15.25
CA GLY A 245 4.81 -3.61 -15.77
C GLY A 245 3.58 -3.78 -14.88
N HIS A 246 3.77 -4.03 -13.58
CA HIS A 246 2.71 -4.53 -12.68
C HIS A 246 2.09 -3.46 -11.75
N ILE A 247 2.76 -2.32 -11.53
CA ILE A 247 2.20 -1.23 -10.71
C ILE A 247 1.05 -0.53 -11.44
N GLN A 248 -0.13 -0.47 -10.83
CA GLN A 248 -1.33 0.15 -11.40
C GLN A 248 -1.51 1.61 -10.98
N GLU A 249 -1.19 1.90 -9.72
CA GLU A 249 -1.37 3.19 -9.06
C GLU A 249 -0.22 3.45 -8.06
N VAL A 250 0.15 4.73 -7.92
CA VAL A 250 1.24 5.28 -7.09
C VAL A 250 0.73 6.48 -6.30
#